data_AF-A0A3C0GP26-F1
#
_entry.id   AF-A0A3C0GP26-F1
#
_cell.length_a   1.000
_cell.length_b   1.000
_cell.length_c   1.000
_cell.angle_alpha   90.00
_cell.angle_beta   90.00
_cell.angle_gamma   90.00
#
_symmetry.space_group_name_H-M   'P 1'
#
loop_
_entity.id
_entity.type
_entity.pdbx_description
1 polymer ?
#
loop_
_entity_poly.entity_id
_entity_poly.type
_entity_poly.pdbx_seq_one_letter_code
_entity_poly.pdbx_strand_id
1 'polypeptide(L)'
;MKFTALAQKAAKGSAPAAYGGALEVEHLIAFAIEHGGAGAAEIERVCVLHGCLDDGLLADGTRVVPFARWARACAAYAREGVAGLRPLLEDPAMATFAIGPHVQVRSRDAVAALLACCERADWQTSDADAAPWKALTALNILLSFDDSVPVDERLQYALYETVRKAWSATSPAHLKATALYALRGAPLAASLAWADALAVDDATLVSARKIVLKSLQRRLAPGYAAPSARNRREMAKARGRAT
;
A
#
# COMPACT_ATOMS: atom_id res chain seq x y z
N MET A 1 5.57 21.57 -5.41
CA MET A 1 5.94 21.65 -6.84
C MET A 1 5.35 22.93 -7.42
N LYS A 2 5.87 23.51 -8.53
CA LYS A 2 5.09 24.52 -9.27
C LYS A 2 3.89 23.83 -9.91
N PHE A 3 2.75 24.51 -10.05
CA PHE A 3 1.51 23.89 -10.55
C PHE A 3 1.66 23.29 -11.96
N THR A 4 2.55 23.84 -12.80
CA THR A 4 2.87 23.33 -14.15
C THR A 4 3.91 22.19 -14.18
N ALA A 5 4.42 21.77 -13.03
CA ALA A 5 5.57 20.88 -12.97
C ALA A 5 5.25 19.45 -13.44
N LEU A 6 4.01 18.98 -13.28
CA LEU A 6 3.57 17.68 -13.81
C LEU A 6 3.58 17.70 -15.35
N ALA A 7 2.94 18.69 -15.97
CA ALA A 7 2.93 18.85 -17.42
C ALA A 7 4.34 18.98 -18.01
N GLN A 8 5.20 19.78 -17.37
CA GLN A 8 6.60 19.93 -17.80
C GLN A 8 7.40 18.64 -17.66
N LYS A 9 7.08 17.79 -16.68
CA LYS A 9 7.77 16.51 -16.50
C LYS A 9 7.28 15.47 -17.50
N ALA A 10 5.98 15.42 -17.79
CA ALA A 10 5.42 14.57 -18.84
C ALA A 10 6.05 14.87 -20.21
N ALA A 11 6.29 16.15 -20.52
CA ALA A 11 6.84 16.57 -21.81
C ALA A 11 8.36 16.32 -21.99
N LYS A 12 9.09 15.90 -20.96
CA LYS A 12 10.57 15.80 -20.97
C LYS A 12 11.12 14.37 -21.10
N GLY A 13 10.27 13.35 -21.07
CA GLY A 13 10.70 11.96 -21.13
C GLY A 13 11.04 11.50 -22.55
N SER A 14 11.86 10.44 -22.65
CA SER A 14 12.09 9.72 -23.90
C SER A 14 10.90 8.84 -24.31
N ALA A 15 10.05 8.46 -23.35
CA ALA A 15 8.78 7.79 -23.63
C ALA A 15 7.72 8.80 -24.14
N PRO A 16 6.77 8.35 -24.98
CA PRO A 16 5.60 9.15 -25.33
C PRO A 16 4.87 9.69 -24.11
N ALA A 17 4.36 10.92 -24.19
CA ALA A 17 3.66 11.55 -23.06
C ALA A 17 2.40 10.79 -22.63
N ALA A 18 1.73 10.09 -23.55
CA ALA A 18 0.61 9.19 -23.26
C ALA A 18 0.99 8.03 -22.34
N TYR A 19 2.28 7.68 -22.26
CA TYR A 19 2.83 6.63 -21.41
C TYR A 19 3.44 7.22 -20.13
N GLY A 20 3.20 8.52 -19.87
CA GLY A 20 3.74 9.27 -18.73
C GLY A 20 4.95 10.13 -19.07
N GLY A 21 5.64 9.91 -20.19
CA GLY A 21 6.89 10.61 -20.47
C GLY A 21 7.95 10.36 -19.40
N ALA A 22 8.30 11.38 -18.61
CA ALA A 22 9.16 11.24 -17.42
C ALA A 22 8.38 11.28 -16.08
N LEU A 23 7.05 11.21 -16.14
CA LEU A 23 6.23 11.03 -14.95
C LEU A 23 6.33 9.59 -14.48
N GLU A 24 6.69 9.43 -13.21
CA GLU A 24 6.36 8.28 -12.38
C GLU A 24 5.07 8.50 -11.56
N VAL A 25 4.46 7.40 -11.13
CA VAL A 25 3.23 7.38 -10.29
C VAL A 25 3.41 8.17 -8.99
N GLU A 26 4.59 8.08 -8.39
CA GLU A 26 4.97 8.78 -7.15
C GLU A 26 4.85 10.29 -7.30
N HIS A 27 5.05 10.84 -8.50
CA HIS A 27 4.85 12.27 -8.73
C HIS A 27 3.38 12.66 -8.66
N LEU A 28 2.47 11.83 -9.17
CA LEU A 28 1.04 12.09 -9.09
C LEU A 28 0.57 12.05 -7.63
N ILE A 29 1.03 11.04 -6.88
CA ILE A 29 0.66 10.90 -5.46
C ILE A 29 1.22 12.08 -4.64
N ALA A 30 2.49 12.43 -4.82
CA ALA A 30 3.10 13.56 -4.13
C ALA A 30 2.38 14.88 -4.45
N PHE A 31 2.03 15.10 -5.72
CA PHE A 31 1.31 16.30 -6.15
C PHE A 31 -0.12 16.36 -5.58
N ALA A 32 -0.82 15.23 -5.55
CA ALA A 32 -2.13 15.10 -4.92
C ALA A 32 -2.09 15.42 -3.42
N ILE A 33 -1.07 14.92 -2.70
CA ILE A 33 -0.86 15.19 -1.28
C ILE A 33 -0.52 16.68 -1.04
N GLU A 34 0.31 17.28 -1.88
CA GLU A 34 0.76 18.66 -1.70
C GLU A 34 -0.32 19.70 -2.01
N HIS A 35 -1.14 19.45 -3.05
CA HIS A 35 -2.00 20.48 -3.64
C HIS A 35 -3.50 20.24 -3.47
N GLY A 36 -3.93 19.11 -2.88
CA GLY A 36 -5.33 18.82 -2.59
C GLY A 36 -6.24 18.99 -3.81
N GLY A 37 -7.45 19.54 -3.64
CA GLY A 37 -8.45 19.64 -4.72
C GLY A 37 -7.95 20.37 -5.98
N ALA A 38 -7.09 21.40 -5.84
CA ALA A 38 -6.46 22.06 -6.98
C ALA A 38 -5.50 21.10 -7.71
N GLY A 39 -4.76 20.29 -6.96
CA GLY A 39 -3.93 19.21 -7.50
C GLY A 39 -4.72 18.19 -8.32
N ALA A 40 -5.94 17.86 -7.88
CA ALA A 40 -6.82 16.93 -8.60
C ALA A 40 -7.16 17.42 -10.02
N ALA A 41 -7.53 18.70 -10.15
CA ALA A 41 -7.88 19.30 -11.43
C ALA A 41 -6.70 19.31 -12.41
N GLU A 42 -5.49 19.60 -11.90
CA GLU A 42 -4.29 19.59 -12.73
C GLU A 42 -3.88 18.17 -13.17
N ILE A 43 -3.96 17.19 -12.28
CA ILE A 43 -3.68 15.78 -12.61
C ILE A 43 -4.59 15.31 -13.76
N GLU A 44 -5.88 15.62 -13.68
CA GLU A 44 -6.84 15.28 -14.74
C GLU A 44 -6.56 16.04 -16.04
N ARG A 45 -6.27 17.34 -15.94
CA ARG A 45 -5.93 18.16 -17.11
C ARG A 45 -4.70 17.64 -17.84
N VAL A 46 -3.64 17.26 -17.11
CA VAL A 46 -2.41 16.67 -17.65
C VAL A 46 -2.71 15.32 -18.30
N CYS A 47 -3.53 14.49 -17.66
CA CYS A 47 -3.95 13.19 -18.17
C CYS A 47 -4.69 13.32 -19.51
N VAL A 48 -5.63 14.26 -19.61
CA VAL A 48 -6.37 14.56 -20.85
C VAL A 48 -5.46 15.13 -21.92
N LEU A 49 -4.62 16.11 -21.57
CA LEU A 49 -3.70 16.77 -22.52
C LEU A 49 -2.74 15.79 -23.19
N HIS A 50 -2.29 14.77 -22.46
CA HIS A 50 -1.33 13.79 -22.97
C HIS A 50 -1.97 12.48 -23.43
N GLY A 51 -3.29 12.32 -23.33
CA GLY A 51 -3.99 11.10 -23.74
C GLY A 51 -3.51 9.87 -22.96
N CYS A 52 -3.37 9.98 -21.64
CA CYS A 52 -2.86 8.87 -20.84
C CYS A 52 -3.74 7.62 -20.96
N LEU A 53 -3.10 6.44 -21.00
CA LEU A 53 -3.77 5.16 -21.18
C LEU A 53 -4.40 4.62 -19.89
N ASP A 54 -5.52 3.91 -20.03
CA ASP A 54 -6.30 3.36 -18.91
C ASP A 54 -5.93 1.91 -18.57
N ASP A 55 -5.73 1.04 -19.56
CA ASP A 55 -5.39 -0.38 -19.35
C ASP A 55 -3.88 -0.66 -19.37
N GLY A 56 -3.08 0.31 -19.84
CA GLY A 56 -1.64 0.18 -19.94
C GLY A 56 -1.21 -0.87 -20.96
N LEU A 57 -2.01 -1.13 -21.99
CA LEU A 57 -1.67 -2.09 -23.05
C LEU A 57 -1.60 -1.39 -24.41
N LEU A 58 -0.45 -1.48 -25.06
CA LEU A 58 -0.27 -0.95 -26.42
C LEU A 58 -0.76 -1.94 -27.48
N ALA A 59 -0.97 -1.44 -28.70
CA ALA A 59 -1.43 -2.25 -29.83
C ALA A 59 -0.45 -3.38 -30.21
N ASP A 60 0.84 -3.24 -29.90
CA ASP A 60 1.87 -4.26 -30.10
C ASP A 60 1.97 -5.27 -28.94
N GLY A 61 1.11 -5.15 -27.92
CA GLY A 61 1.09 -6.00 -26.72
C GLY A 61 2.04 -5.54 -25.62
N THR A 62 2.82 -4.47 -25.80
CA THR A 62 3.70 -3.92 -24.78
C THR A 62 2.89 -3.36 -23.62
N ARG A 63 3.28 -3.70 -22.38
CA ARG A 63 2.68 -3.13 -21.17
C ARG A 63 3.38 -1.83 -20.77
N VAL A 64 2.58 -0.81 -20.48
CA VAL A 64 2.99 0.49 -19.96
C VAL A 64 2.21 0.82 -18.70
N VAL A 65 2.64 1.86 -17.99
CA VAL A 65 1.93 2.30 -16.79
C VAL A 65 0.53 2.82 -17.19
N PRO A 66 -0.55 2.32 -16.58
CA PRO A 66 -1.92 2.80 -16.82
C PRO A 66 -2.16 4.14 -16.10
N PHE A 67 -1.54 5.20 -16.62
CA PHE A 67 -1.51 6.51 -15.99
C PHE A 67 -2.89 7.12 -15.75
N ALA A 68 -3.90 6.80 -16.57
CA ALA A 68 -5.24 7.33 -16.36
C ALA A 68 -5.90 6.79 -15.09
N ARG A 69 -5.70 5.50 -14.75
CA ARG A 69 -6.21 4.92 -13.50
C ARG A 69 -5.48 5.44 -12.28
N TRP A 70 -4.16 5.59 -12.37
CA TRP A 70 -3.37 6.26 -11.34
C TRP A 70 -3.80 7.71 -11.12
N ALA A 71 -4.02 8.46 -12.20
CA ALA A 71 -4.52 9.83 -12.15
C ALA A 71 -5.90 9.90 -11.48
N ARG A 72 -6.84 9.00 -11.82
CA ARG A 72 -8.16 8.92 -11.20
C ARG A 72 -8.08 8.65 -9.70
N ALA A 73 -7.24 7.70 -9.27
CA ALA A 73 -7.03 7.42 -7.85
C ALA A 73 -6.40 8.60 -7.11
N CYS A 74 -5.36 9.22 -7.69
CA CYS A 74 -4.70 10.39 -7.09
C CYS A 74 -5.65 11.59 -7.01
N ALA A 75 -6.47 11.83 -8.04
CA ALA A 75 -7.44 12.92 -8.06
C ALA A 75 -8.57 12.69 -7.04
N ALA A 76 -9.07 11.46 -6.90
CA ALA A 76 -10.06 11.12 -5.87
C ALA A 76 -9.52 11.37 -4.45
N TYR A 77 -8.27 10.94 -4.18
CA TYR A 77 -7.60 11.27 -2.93
C TYR A 77 -7.43 12.78 -2.73
N ALA A 78 -6.97 13.48 -3.77
CA ALA A 78 -6.69 14.91 -3.68
C ALA A 78 -7.95 15.74 -3.32
N ARG A 79 -9.13 15.31 -3.76
CA ARG A 79 -10.41 15.97 -3.45
C ARG A 79 -10.93 15.66 -2.06
N GLU A 80 -10.96 14.38 -1.68
CA GLU A 80 -11.73 13.90 -0.53
C GLU A 80 -10.88 13.13 0.49
N GLY A 81 -9.55 13.17 0.34
CA GLY A 81 -8.62 12.41 1.16
C GLY A 81 -8.86 10.90 1.05
N VAL A 82 -8.67 10.19 2.16
CA VAL A 82 -8.89 8.73 2.21
C VAL A 82 -10.35 8.37 1.88
N ALA A 83 -11.32 9.24 2.17
CA ALA A 83 -12.72 8.96 1.89
C ALA A 83 -12.98 8.78 0.38
N GLY A 84 -12.37 9.62 -0.47
CA GLY A 84 -12.50 9.52 -1.93
C GLY A 84 -11.90 8.26 -2.53
N LEU A 85 -10.97 7.59 -1.83
CA LEU A 85 -10.38 6.34 -2.30
C LEU A 85 -11.21 5.10 -1.95
N ARG A 86 -12.14 5.20 -1.00
CA ARG A 86 -12.91 4.03 -0.52
C ARG A 86 -13.75 3.38 -1.62
N PRO A 87 -14.53 4.13 -2.44
CA PRO A 87 -15.29 3.52 -3.54
C PRO A 87 -14.38 2.81 -4.55
N LEU A 88 -13.18 3.34 -4.78
CA LEU A 88 -12.21 2.76 -5.71
C LEU A 88 -11.61 1.44 -5.22
N LEU A 89 -11.58 1.20 -3.89
CA LEU A 89 -11.19 -0.10 -3.32
C LEU A 89 -12.27 -1.19 -3.52
N GLU A 90 -13.49 -0.79 -3.88
CA GLU A 90 -14.60 -1.73 -4.15
C GLU A 90 -14.71 -2.08 -5.63
N ASP A 91 -14.14 -1.26 -6.51
CA ASP A 91 -14.08 -1.49 -7.95
C ASP A 91 -12.86 -2.36 -8.29
N PRO A 92 -13.04 -3.60 -8.78
CA PRO A 92 -11.94 -4.49 -9.14
C PRO A 92 -10.95 -3.90 -10.15
N ALA A 93 -11.41 -3.02 -11.06
CA ALA A 93 -10.56 -2.38 -12.06
C ALA A 93 -9.70 -1.26 -11.47
N MET A 94 -10.10 -0.70 -10.31
CA MET A 94 -9.49 0.46 -9.67
C MET A 94 -8.76 0.14 -8.36
N ALA A 95 -9.10 -0.96 -7.69
CA ALA A 95 -8.65 -1.25 -6.33
C ALA A 95 -7.12 -1.23 -6.17
N THR A 96 -6.39 -1.84 -7.11
CA THR A 96 -4.92 -1.82 -7.13
C THR A 96 -4.34 -0.40 -7.18
N PHE A 97 -4.96 0.50 -7.94
CA PHE A 97 -4.52 1.88 -8.08
C PHE A 97 -4.86 2.72 -6.84
N ALA A 98 -5.96 2.41 -6.17
CA ALA A 98 -6.34 3.06 -4.92
C ALA A 98 -5.42 2.68 -3.75
N ILE A 99 -4.81 1.49 -3.75
CA ILE A 99 -3.90 1.04 -2.68
C ILE A 99 -2.63 1.89 -2.61
N GLY A 100 -2.06 2.32 -3.74
CA GLY A 100 -0.82 3.10 -3.78
C GLY A 100 -0.88 4.41 -2.97
N PRO A 101 -1.87 5.30 -3.18
CA PRO A 101 -2.06 6.49 -2.36
C PRO A 101 -2.18 6.18 -0.86
N HIS A 102 -2.86 5.11 -0.46
CA HIS A 102 -2.98 4.72 0.96
C HIS A 102 -1.61 4.47 1.61
N VAL A 103 -0.67 3.86 0.88
CA VAL A 103 0.70 3.60 1.37
C VAL A 103 1.47 4.90 1.61
N GLN A 104 1.26 5.92 0.78
CA GLN A 104 1.98 7.20 0.87
C GLN A 104 1.40 8.13 1.93
N VAL A 105 0.08 8.11 2.14
CA VAL A 105 -0.60 8.97 3.12
C VAL A 105 -0.30 8.58 4.56
N ARG A 106 -0.03 7.29 4.81
CA ARG A 106 0.41 6.75 6.11
C ARG A 106 -0.46 7.22 7.30
N SER A 107 -1.78 7.17 7.15
CA SER A 107 -2.74 7.56 8.20
C SER A 107 -3.49 6.36 8.79
N ARG A 108 -4.07 6.54 9.98
CA ARG A 108 -4.94 5.53 10.61
C ARG A 108 -6.14 5.20 9.72
N ASP A 109 -6.71 6.21 9.06
CA ASP A 109 -7.85 6.01 8.15
C ASP A 109 -7.45 5.19 6.92
N ALA A 110 -6.23 5.39 6.42
CA ALA A 110 -5.72 4.59 5.32
C ALA A 110 -5.58 3.11 5.71
N VAL A 111 -5.07 2.85 6.92
CA VAL A 111 -5.01 1.49 7.48
C VAL A 111 -6.40 0.88 7.61
N ALA A 112 -7.37 1.63 8.14
CA ALA A 112 -8.73 1.15 8.31
C ALA A 112 -9.42 0.83 6.97
N ALA A 113 -9.21 1.66 5.94
CA ALA A 113 -9.75 1.41 4.59
C ALA A 113 -9.13 0.17 3.93
N LEU A 114 -7.82 -0.04 4.07
CA LEU A 114 -7.15 -1.24 3.57
C LEU A 114 -7.60 -2.50 4.30
N LEU A 115 -7.80 -2.44 5.63
CA LEU A 115 -8.37 -3.56 6.39
C LEU A 115 -9.78 -3.90 5.93
N ALA A 116 -10.65 -2.91 5.72
CA ALA A 116 -12.01 -3.13 5.20
C ALA A 116 -12.01 -3.71 3.77
N CYS A 117 -11.00 -3.42 2.95
CA CYS A 117 -10.79 -4.10 1.68
C CYS A 117 -10.43 -5.59 1.89
N CYS A 118 -9.47 -5.87 2.77
CA CYS A 118 -9.07 -7.24 3.11
C CYS A 118 -10.16 -8.08 3.79
N GLU A 119 -11.03 -7.48 4.60
CA GLU A 119 -12.13 -8.18 5.30
C GLU A 119 -13.17 -8.77 4.33
N ARG A 120 -13.35 -8.14 3.16
CA ARG A 120 -14.28 -8.58 2.11
C ARG A 120 -13.65 -9.51 1.08
N ALA A 121 -12.35 -9.79 1.21
CA ALA A 121 -11.60 -10.49 0.20
C ALA A 121 -11.96 -11.98 0.12
N ASP A 122 -12.00 -12.49 -1.11
CA ASP A 122 -11.84 -13.91 -1.38
C ASP A 122 -10.34 -14.25 -1.45
N TRP A 123 -9.85 -14.92 -0.41
CA TRP A 123 -8.44 -15.29 -0.25
C TRP A 123 -8.04 -16.56 -1.03
N GLN A 124 -8.97 -17.18 -1.77
CA GLN A 124 -8.68 -18.38 -2.57
C GLN A 124 -7.83 -18.07 -3.81
N THR A 125 -7.77 -16.81 -4.25
CA THR A 125 -6.93 -16.42 -5.38
C THR A 125 -5.44 -16.63 -5.09
N SER A 126 -4.75 -17.26 -6.05
CA SER A 126 -3.29 -17.41 -6.05
C SER A 126 -2.56 -16.25 -6.75
N ASP A 127 -3.30 -15.30 -7.32
CA ASP A 127 -2.73 -14.12 -7.94
C ASP A 127 -2.25 -13.12 -6.88
N ALA A 128 -0.93 -13.03 -6.70
CA ALA A 128 -0.31 -12.08 -5.77
C ALA A 128 -0.57 -10.61 -6.15
N ASP A 129 -0.92 -10.35 -7.41
CA ASP A 129 -1.25 -9.01 -7.91
C ASP A 129 -2.71 -8.62 -7.67
N ALA A 130 -3.55 -9.53 -7.16
CA ALA A 130 -4.92 -9.24 -6.78
C ALA A 130 -4.97 -8.23 -5.62
N ALA A 131 -6.01 -7.39 -5.64
CA ALA A 131 -6.15 -6.28 -4.69
C ALA A 131 -6.04 -6.69 -3.20
N PRO A 132 -6.61 -7.82 -2.73
CA PRO A 132 -6.46 -8.24 -1.34
C PRO A 132 -5.01 -8.48 -0.90
N TRP A 133 -4.21 -9.16 -1.73
CA TRP A 133 -2.80 -9.43 -1.44
C TRP A 133 -1.96 -8.17 -1.49
N LYS A 134 -2.27 -7.26 -2.41
CA LYS A 134 -1.66 -5.92 -2.46
C LYS A 134 -2.02 -5.07 -1.25
N ALA A 135 -3.27 -5.11 -0.79
CA ALA A 135 -3.72 -4.39 0.40
C ALA A 135 -3.05 -4.96 1.66
N LEU A 136 -2.90 -6.28 1.78
CA LEU A 136 -2.17 -6.91 2.89
C LEU A 136 -0.68 -6.55 2.89
N THR A 137 -0.07 -6.49 1.71
CA THR A 137 1.32 -6.02 1.54
C THR A 137 1.46 -4.55 1.95
N ALA A 138 0.49 -3.70 1.57
CA ALA A 138 0.43 -2.31 1.99
C ALA A 138 0.31 -2.17 3.52
N LEU A 139 -0.54 -2.99 4.16
CA LEU A 139 -0.68 -3.03 5.62
C LEU A 139 0.64 -3.42 6.31
N ASN A 140 1.38 -4.39 5.77
CA ASN A 140 2.71 -4.71 6.25
C ASN A 140 3.68 -3.51 6.18
N ILE A 141 3.68 -2.76 5.07
CA ILE A 141 4.51 -1.55 4.92
C ILE A 141 4.12 -0.46 5.93
N LEU A 142 2.83 -0.30 6.19
CA LEU A 142 2.31 0.73 7.08
C LEU A 142 2.51 0.40 8.56
N LEU A 143 2.49 -0.88 8.95
CA LEU A 143 2.35 -1.29 10.35
C LEU A 143 3.54 -2.05 10.94
N SER A 144 4.37 -2.70 10.11
CA SER A 144 5.37 -3.66 10.60
C SER A 144 6.71 -3.06 11.01
N PHE A 145 6.96 -1.79 10.69
CA PHE A 145 8.26 -1.12 10.90
C PHE A 145 8.21 -0.09 12.04
N ASP A 146 9.40 0.36 12.46
CA ASP A 146 9.57 1.27 13.59
C ASP A 146 8.94 2.67 13.34
N ASP A 147 8.77 3.06 12.08
CA ASP A 147 8.04 4.26 11.65
C ASP A 147 6.56 4.00 11.30
N SER A 148 6.00 2.91 11.84
CA SER A 148 4.62 2.51 11.58
C SER A 148 3.59 3.57 11.93
N VAL A 149 2.47 3.50 11.22
CA VAL A 149 1.25 4.24 11.53
C VAL A 149 0.77 3.81 12.92
N PRO A 150 0.58 4.74 13.87
CA PRO A 150 0.04 4.38 15.17
C PRO A 150 -1.43 3.97 15.03
N VAL A 151 -1.77 2.80 15.54
CA VAL A 151 -3.12 2.21 15.51
C VAL A 151 -3.47 1.64 16.87
N ASP A 152 -4.77 1.67 17.19
CA ASP A 152 -5.30 1.09 18.42
C ASP A 152 -5.38 -0.44 18.34
N GLU A 153 -5.62 -1.06 19.50
CA GLU A 153 -5.74 -2.51 19.64
C GLU A 153 -6.85 -3.10 18.77
N ARG A 154 -7.94 -2.34 18.52
CA ARG A 154 -9.04 -2.77 17.64
C ARG A 154 -8.56 -3.04 16.22
N LEU A 155 -7.79 -2.11 15.63
CA LEU A 155 -7.23 -2.30 14.29
C LEU A 155 -6.15 -3.39 14.26
N GLN A 156 -5.39 -3.58 15.35
CA GLN A 156 -4.45 -4.69 15.47
C GLN A 156 -5.16 -6.05 15.47
N TYR A 157 -6.27 -6.19 16.20
CA TYR A 157 -7.07 -7.42 16.17
C TYR A 157 -7.69 -7.68 14.80
N ALA A 158 -8.20 -6.64 14.13
CA ALA A 158 -8.72 -6.78 12.77
C ALA A 158 -7.63 -7.30 11.79
N LEU A 159 -6.40 -6.80 11.91
CA LEU A 159 -5.27 -7.31 11.14
C LEU A 159 -4.92 -8.76 11.49
N TYR A 160 -4.89 -9.10 12.78
CA TYR A 160 -4.66 -10.47 13.25
C TYR A 160 -5.66 -11.46 12.63
N GLU A 161 -6.96 -11.16 12.71
CA GLU A 161 -8.02 -12.00 12.12
C GLU A 161 -7.91 -12.08 10.60
N THR A 162 -7.61 -10.96 9.93
CA THR A 162 -7.38 -10.92 8.48
C THR A 162 -6.22 -11.83 8.06
N VAL A 163 -5.09 -11.75 8.77
CA VAL A 163 -3.90 -12.57 8.50
C VAL A 163 -4.22 -14.05 8.66
N ARG A 164 -4.96 -14.43 9.71
CA ARG A 164 -5.36 -15.81 9.94
C ARG A 164 -6.24 -16.35 8.82
N LYS A 165 -7.24 -15.57 8.39
CA LYS A 165 -8.11 -15.91 7.26
C LYS A 165 -7.30 -16.11 5.98
N ALA A 166 -6.43 -15.15 5.64
CA ALA A 166 -5.57 -15.22 4.45
C ALA A 166 -4.62 -16.43 4.48
N TRP A 167 -3.99 -16.69 5.62
CA TRP A 167 -3.10 -17.84 5.81
C TRP A 167 -3.81 -19.18 5.61
N SER A 168 -5.01 -19.32 6.17
CA SER A 168 -5.80 -20.56 6.10
C SER A 168 -6.39 -20.83 4.72
N ALA A 169 -6.70 -19.78 3.96
CA ALA A 169 -7.36 -19.92 2.66
C ALA A 169 -6.39 -20.19 1.49
N THR A 170 -5.09 -19.96 1.68
CA THR A 170 -4.09 -20.05 0.60
C THR A 170 -3.14 -21.23 0.81
N SER A 171 -2.63 -21.82 -0.27
CA SER A 171 -1.60 -22.87 -0.25
C SER A 171 -0.21 -22.42 -0.73
N PRO A 172 -0.05 -21.45 -1.65
CA PRO A 172 1.26 -20.97 -2.06
C PRO A 172 2.08 -20.39 -0.91
N ALA A 173 3.33 -20.86 -0.78
CA ALA A 173 4.23 -20.46 0.31
C ALA A 173 4.52 -18.95 0.34
N HIS A 174 4.63 -18.28 -0.82
CA HIS A 174 4.90 -16.84 -0.86
C HIS A 174 3.71 -15.98 -0.38
N LEU A 175 2.46 -16.42 -0.62
CA LEU A 175 1.26 -15.75 -0.11
C LEU A 175 1.10 -15.98 1.40
N LYS A 176 1.37 -17.21 1.85
CA LYS A 176 1.49 -17.52 3.29
C LYS A 176 2.54 -16.67 3.98
N ALA A 177 3.73 -16.50 3.37
CA ALA A 177 4.77 -15.63 3.89
C ALA A 177 4.31 -14.16 3.95
N THR A 178 3.59 -13.68 2.93
CA THR A 178 3.00 -12.34 2.90
C THR A 178 2.05 -12.11 4.09
N ALA A 179 1.17 -13.08 4.36
CA ALA A 179 0.29 -13.03 5.52
C ALA A 179 1.08 -12.99 6.84
N LEU A 180 2.11 -13.83 6.99
CA LEU A 180 2.98 -13.82 8.18
C LEU A 180 3.67 -12.46 8.37
N TYR A 181 4.24 -11.88 7.31
CA TYR A 181 4.92 -10.60 7.43
C TYR A 181 3.97 -9.48 7.87
N ALA A 182 2.73 -9.47 7.40
CA ALA A 182 1.71 -8.51 7.83
C ALA A 182 1.37 -8.65 9.32
N LEU A 183 1.43 -9.85 9.91
CA LEU A 183 1.17 -10.09 11.34
C LEU A 183 2.04 -9.23 12.26
N ARG A 184 3.24 -8.82 11.83
CA ARG A 184 4.13 -7.93 12.60
C ARG A 184 3.46 -6.60 12.94
N GLY A 185 2.47 -6.18 12.16
CA GLY A 185 1.64 -4.99 12.41
C GLY A 185 0.62 -5.14 13.54
N ALA A 186 0.42 -6.36 14.06
CA ALA A 186 -0.48 -6.66 15.16
C ALA A 186 0.30 -7.27 16.34
N PRO A 187 1.08 -6.48 17.10
CA PRO A 187 1.83 -6.94 18.26
C PRO A 187 0.90 -7.26 19.44
N LEU A 188 0.15 -8.36 19.32
CA LEU A 188 -0.77 -8.88 20.32
C LEU A 188 -0.20 -10.19 20.90
N ALA A 189 -0.54 -10.49 22.15
CA ALA A 189 -0.20 -11.79 22.74
C ALA A 189 -0.77 -12.96 21.90
N ALA A 190 -1.99 -12.79 21.36
CA ALA A 190 -2.62 -13.75 20.46
C ALA A 190 -1.86 -13.94 19.14
N SER A 191 -1.29 -12.87 18.57
CA SER A 191 -0.45 -12.96 17.37
C SER A 191 0.81 -13.76 17.63
N LEU A 192 1.48 -13.52 18.76
CA LEU A 192 2.69 -14.24 19.14
C LEU A 192 2.39 -15.73 19.36
N ALA A 193 1.36 -16.05 20.15
CA ALA A 193 0.96 -17.43 20.42
C ALA A 193 0.57 -18.17 19.13
N TRP A 194 -0.19 -17.52 18.24
CA TRP A 194 -0.58 -18.12 16.96
C TRP A 194 0.63 -18.40 16.07
N ALA A 195 1.52 -17.41 15.88
CA ALA A 195 2.72 -17.61 15.06
C ALA A 195 3.65 -18.68 15.63
N ASP A 196 3.74 -18.80 16.96
CA ASP A 196 4.57 -19.80 17.61
C ASP A 196 3.98 -21.22 17.44
N ALA A 197 2.66 -21.35 17.44
CA ALA A 197 1.99 -22.64 17.24
C ALA A 197 1.98 -23.15 15.77
N LEU A 198 2.38 -22.33 14.79
CA LEU A 198 2.39 -22.74 13.39
C LEU A 198 3.45 -23.81 13.11
N ALA A 199 2.99 -24.99 12.69
CA ALA A 199 3.82 -26.02 12.06
C ALA A 199 4.10 -25.62 10.60
N VAL A 200 5.37 -25.37 10.28
CA VAL A 200 5.82 -24.98 8.94
C VAL A 200 7.10 -25.73 8.60
N ASP A 201 7.09 -26.44 7.47
CA ASP A 201 8.24 -27.23 7.01
C ASP A 201 8.93 -26.60 5.79
N ASP A 202 8.22 -25.73 5.06
CA ASP A 202 8.79 -24.98 3.94
C ASP A 202 9.83 -23.97 4.44
N ALA A 203 11.02 -23.97 3.83
CA ALA A 203 12.15 -23.14 4.26
C ALA A 203 11.84 -21.62 4.22
N THR A 204 11.03 -21.18 3.26
CA THR A 204 10.59 -19.78 3.17
C THR A 204 9.69 -19.43 4.34
N LEU A 205 8.76 -20.32 4.68
CA LEU A 205 7.84 -20.13 5.80
C LEU A 205 8.54 -20.21 7.16
N VAL A 206 9.53 -21.10 7.32
CA VAL A 206 10.38 -21.17 8.52
C VAL A 206 11.12 -19.84 8.73
N SER A 207 11.72 -19.29 7.67
CA SER A 207 12.41 -18.01 7.72
C SER A 207 11.46 -16.85 8.05
N ALA A 208 10.31 -16.78 7.36
CA ALA A 208 9.29 -15.77 7.63
C ALA A 208 8.77 -15.84 9.08
N ARG A 209 8.42 -17.03 9.58
CA ARG A 209 7.98 -17.25 10.96
C ARG A 209 9.01 -16.75 11.96
N LYS A 210 10.31 -17.08 11.77
CA LYS A 210 11.39 -16.62 12.66
C LYS A 210 11.49 -15.10 12.72
N ILE A 211 11.41 -14.42 11.57
CA ILE A 211 11.44 -12.95 11.48
C ILE A 211 10.24 -12.33 12.21
N VAL A 212 9.06 -12.91 12.02
CA VAL A 212 7.82 -12.43 12.62
C VAL A 212 7.83 -12.62 14.14
N LEU A 213 8.21 -13.79 14.64
CA LEU A 213 8.34 -14.06 16.08
C LEU A 213 9.30 -13.08 16.75
N LYS A 214 10.49 -12.87 16.16
CA LYS A 214 11.47 -11.90 16.67
C LYS A 214 10.87 -10.48 16.74
N SER A 215 10.10 -10.08 15.73
CA SER A 215 9.46 -8.77 15.70
C SER A 215 8.38 -8.63 16.78
N LEU A 216 7.49 -9.61 16.91
CA LEU A 216 6.42 -9.62 17.89
C LEU A 216 6.95 -9.62 19.33
N GLN A 217 7.92 -10.50 19.63
CA GLN A 217 8.59 -10.56 20.94
C GLN A 217 9.22 -9.21 21.30
N ARG A 218 9.92 -8.57 20.36
CA ARG A 218 10.52 -7.25 20.58
C ARG A 218 9.46 -6.19 20.91
N ARG A 219 8.35 -6.16 20.16
CA ARG A 219 7.30 -5.13 20.30
C ARG A 219 6.38 -5.34 21.52
N LEU A 220 6.31 -6.57 22.02
CA LEU A 220 5.56 -6.94 23.22
C LEU A 220 6.39 -6.90 24.51
N ALA A 221 7.71 -6.71 24.41
CA ALA A 221 8.58 -6.68 25.59
C ALA A 221 8.21 -5.52 26.53
N PRO A 222 8.23 -5.70 27.87
CA PRO A 222 7.86 -4.65 28.83
C PRO A 222 8.65 -3.34 28.70
N GLY A 223 9.89 -3.42 28.20
CA GLY A 223 10.76 -2.26 27.96
C GLY A 223 10.68 -1.67 26.56
N TYR A 224 9.77 -2.13 25.69
CA TYR A 224 9.65 -1.61 24.33
C TYR A 224 9.05 -0.21 24.33
N ALA A 225 9.88 0.77 24.00
CA ALA A 225 9.42 2.12 23.68
C ALA A 225 9.29 2.26 22.16
N ALA A 226 8.05 2.42 21.68
CA ALA A 226 7.83 2.75 20.27
C ALA A 226 8.49 4.10 19.95
N PRO A 227 9.05 4.29 18.74
CA PRO A 227 9.69 5.55 18.38
C PRO A 227 8.72 6.74 18.50
N SER A 228 9.24 7.85 19.04
CA SER A 228 8.50 9.09 19.18
C SER A 228 7.98 9.60 17.82
N ALA A 229 6.95 10.44 17.82
CA ALA A 229 6.45 11.05 16.57
C ALA A 229 7.56 11.80 15.79
N ARG A 230 8.50 12.42 16.50
CA ARG A 230 9.67 13.07 15.90
C ARG A 230 10.59 12.06 15.24
N ASN A 231 10.97 10.99 15.95
CA ASN A 231 11.85 9.95 15.43
C ASN A 231 11.23 9.28 14.19
N ARG A 232 9.93 9.01 14.20
CA ARG A 232 9.22 8.47 13.04
C ARG A 232 9.24 9.41 11.84
N ARG A 233 9.07 10.73 12.05
CA ARG A 233 9.20 11.73 10.98
C ARG A 233 10.62 11.79 10.42
N GLU A 234 11.64 11.68 11.26
CA GLU A 234 13.04 11.64 10.83
C GLU A 234 13.36 10.37 10.03
N MET A 235 12.88 9.21 10.49
CA MET A 235 13.00 7.93 9.77
C MET A 235 12.27 7.97 8.42
N ALA A 236 11.06 8.55 8.37
CA ALA A 236 10.30 8.71 7.13
C ALA A 236 11.02 9.63 6.13
N LYS A 237 11.59 10.75 6.62
CA LYS A 237 12.40 11.66 5.78
C LYS A 237 13.66 10.99 5.24
N ALA A 238 14.34 10.17 6.05
CA ALA A 238 15.51 9.42 5.60
C ALA A 238 15.15 8.43 4.49
N ARG A 239 14.00 7.75 4.60
CA ARG A 239 13.50 6.82 3.58
C ARG A 239 13.07 7.53 2.30
N GLY A 240 12.36 8.65 2.39
CA GLY A 240 11.94 9.44 1.22
C GLY A 240 13.07 10.22 0.53
N ARG A 241 14.28 10.24 1.09
CA ARG A 241 15.50 10.74 0.43
C ARG A 241 16.32 9.64 -0.25
N ALA A 242 16.01 8.38 0.03
CA ALA A 242 16.70 7.20 -0.51
C ALA A 242 15.99 6.61 -1.75
N THR A 243 14.90 7.23 -2.18
CA THR A 243 14.12 6.98 -3.39
C THR A 243 14.19 8.20 -4.30
#